data_AF-A0A836RQI9-F1
#
_entry.id   AF-A0A836RQI9-F1
#
_cell.length_a   1.000
_cell.length_b   1.000
_cell.length_c   1.000
_cell.angle_alpha   90.00
_cell.angle_beta   90.00
_cell.angle_gamma   90.00
#
_symmetry.space_group_name_H-M   'P 1'
#
loop_
_entity.id
_entity.type
_entity.pdbx_description
1 polymer ?
#
loop_
_entity_poly.entity_id
_entity_poly.type
_entity_poly.pdbx_seq_one_letter_code
_entity_poly.pdbx_strand_id
1 'polypeptide(L)'
;MLSQKTEKFNYQSYLTELGKDIELKLKPNFITKPQFKSWLSEWNKNQEKDFMSVYNETVQEALNSLRDIFKFIRDEKNTKDSLSYFGCYAPSTKGSGISTVIGGIYLAIKHYQTPEKAILEAVNSIGTDTDSIAAFAGGLIGCLYETDIIADHWKGVQDSEYLNEIALNLYEISQQESNDSRNNQVELNIKSLNEIAS
;
A
#
# COMPACT_ATOMS: atom_id res chain seq x y z
N MET A 1 17.41 -9.42 -6.11
CA MET A 1 16.27 -9.85 -5.28
C MET A 1 16.42 -9.23 -3.91
N LEU A 2 15.33 -8.67 -3.38
CA LEU A 2 15.29 -8.09 -2.03
C LEU A 2 15.37 -9.25 -1.03
N SER A 3 16.51 -9.42 -0.37
CA SER A 3 16.76 -10.53 0.56
C SER A 3 16.05 -10.38 1.91
N GLN A 4 14.73 -10.13 1.88
CA GLN A 4 13.92 -10.12 3.08
C GLN A 4 13.66 -11.56 3.51
N LYS A 5 14.43 -12.02 4.51
CA LYS A 5 14.09 -13.24 5.23
C LYS A 5 12.87 -12.95 6.10
N THR A 6 11.79 -13.69 5.88
CA THR A 6 10.54 -13.61 6.63
C THR A 6 10.72 -13.84 8.13
N GLU A 7 11.77 -14.58 8.52
CA GLU A 7 12.25 -14.73 9.90
C GLU A 7 12.60 -13.40 10.59
N LYS A 8 12.91 -12.36 9.81
CA LYS A 8 13.23 -11.01 10.30
C LYS A 8 12.03 -10.06 10.27
N PHE A 9 10.90 -10.48 9.72
CA PHE A 9 9.71 -9.64 9.67
C PHE A 9 9.11 -9.48 11.06
N ASN A 10 8.95 -8.23 11.47
CA ASN A 10 8.28 -7.86 12.70
C ASN A 10 7.10 -6.96 12.35
N TYR A 11 5.88 -7.48 12.51
CA TYR A 11 4.67 -6.75 12.16
C TYR A 11 4.46 -5.50 13.01
N GLN A 12 5.00 -5.45 14.24
CA GLN A 12 4.90 -4.28 15.12
C GLN A 12 5.76 -3.14 14.58
N SER A 13 7.00 -3.44 14.19
CA SER A 13 7.88 -2.50 13.50
C SER A 13 7.28 -2.05 12.18
N TYR A 14 6.73 -2.97 11.38
CA TYR A 14 6.05 -2.64 10.13
C TYR A 14 4.88 -1.68 10.32
N LEU A 15 3.95 -1.97 11.24
CA LEU A 15 2.81 -1.09 11.53
C LEU A 15 3.26 0.27 12.08
N THR A 16 4.33 0.29 12.88
CA THR A 16 4.90 1.52 13.44
C THR A 16 5.48 2.41 12.34
N GLU A 17 6.29 1.85 11.45
CA GLU A 17 6.89 2.60 10.34
C GLU A 17 5.82 3.03 9.33
N LEU A 18 4.85 2.17 9.02
CA LEU A 18 3.71 2.53 8.16
C LEU A 18 2.89 3.69 8.76
N GLY A 19 2.64 3.67 10.07
CA GLY A 19 1.94 4.76 10.75
C GLY A 19 2.71 6.08 10.69
N LYS A 20 4.03 6.05 10.93
CA LYS A 20 4.90 7.23 10.78
C LYS A 20 4.88 7.76 9.35
N ASP A 21 4.98 6.86 8.37
CA ASP A 21 4.95 7.21 6.96
C ASP A 21 3.63 7.84 6.55
N ILE A 22 2.48 7.33 7.01
CA ILE A 22 1.18 7.95 6.77
C ILE A 22 1.14 9.38 7.32
N GLU A 23 1.60 9.58 8.55
CA GLU A 23 1.60 10.90 9.19
C GLU A 23 2.53 11.91 8.49
N LEU A 24 3.67 11.44 7.98
CA LEU A 24 4.66 12.29 7.33
C LEU A 24 4.35 12.55 5.85
N LYS A 25 3.98 11.49 5.10
CA LYS A 25 3.88 11.50 3.64
C LYS A 25 2.49 11.90 3.16
N LEU A 26 1.42 11.66 3.92
CA LEU A 26 0.07 12.07 3.53
C LEU A 26 -0.26 13.52 3.93
N LYS A 27 0.74 14.37 4.20
CA LYS A 27 0.51 15.81 4.39
C LYS A 27 0.09 16.44 3.06
N PRO A 28 -1.11 17.07 2.95
CA PRO A 28 -1.64 17.53 1.67
C PRO A 28 -1.03 18.87 1.24
N ASN A 29 0.29 19.02 1.28
CA ASN A 29 1.00 20.28 0.97
C ASN A 29 0.67 20.80 -0.44
N PHE A 30 0.31 19.90 -1.36
CA PHE A 30 -0.09 20.24 -2.72
C PHE A 30 -1.34 21.12 -2.78
N ILE A 31 -2.24 21.04 -1.79
CA ILE A 31 -3.52 21.75 -1.81
C ILE A 31 -3.35 23.27 -1.71
N THR A 32 -2.20 23.73 -1.20
CA THR A 32 -1.87 25.16 -1.09
C THR A 32 -1.49 25.78 -2.44
N LYS A 33 -1.25 24.96 -3.47
CA LYS A 33 -0.84 25.46 -4.78
C LYS A 33 -2.02 26.16 -5.49
N PRO A 34 -1.80 27.29 -6.19
CA PRO A 34 -2.88 28.09 -6.77
C PRO A 34 -3.87 27.34 -7.66
N GLN A 35 -3.40 26.33 -8.41
CA GLN A 35 -4.23 25.53 -9.31
C GLN A 35 -5.35 24.74 -8.61
N PHE A 36 -5.26 24.48 -7.30
CA PHE A 36 -6.27 23.75 -6.55
C PHE A 36 -7.28 24.66 -5.85
N LYS A 37 -7.09 25.98 -5.88
CA LYS A 37 -7.92 26.93 -5.12
C LYS A 37 -9.39 26.92 -5.58
N SER A 38 -9.63 26.85 -6.89
CA SER A 38 -11.00 26.78 -7.43
C SER A 38 -11.68 25.48 -7.01
N TRP A 39 -11.00 24.35 -7.18
CA TRP A 39 -11.50 23.04 -6.77
C TRP A 39 -11.81 22.99 -5.27
N LEU A 40 -10.92 23.49 -4.41
CA LEU A 40 -11.11 23.52 -2.97
C LEU A 40 -12.31 24.39 -2.58
N SER A 41 -12.46 25.54 -3.24
CA SER A 41 -13.62 26.41 -3.05
C SER A 41 -14.91 25.69 -3.44
N GLU A 42 -14.99 25.09 -4.62
CA GLU A 42 -16.17 24.34 -5.06
C GLU A 42 -16.49 23.17 -4.14
N TRP A 43 -15.49 22.38 -3.75
CA TRP A 43 -15.67 21.25 -2.85
C TRP A 43 -16.30 21.72 -1.53
N ASN A 44 -15.81 22.83 -0.96
CA ASN A 44 -16.27 23.33 0.35
C ASN A 44 -17.65 24.01 0.34
N LYS A 45 -18.20 24.43 -0.80
CA LYS A 45 -19.38 25.32 -0.86
C LYS A 45 -20.65 24.80 -0.19
N ASN A 46 -20.86 23.49 -0.15
CA ASN A 46 -22.09 22.86 0.34
C ASN A 46 -21.82 21.66 1.25
N GLN A 47 -20.69 21.67 1.96
CA GLN A 47 -20.29 20.57 2.84
C GLN A 47 -20.43 21.00 4.30
N GLU A 48 -20.81 20.05 5.15
CA GLU A 48 -20.85 20.27 6.60
C GLU A 48 -19.46 20.48 7.20
N LYS A 49 -18.43 19.86 6.59
CA LYS A 49 -17.02 20.00 6.95
C LYS A 49 -16.22 20.39 5.73
N ASP A 50 -15.18 21.20 5.91
CA ASP A 50 -14.25 21.50 4.83
C ASP A 50 -13.36 20.30 4.47
N PHE A 51 -12.77 20.35 3.27
CA PHE A 51 -11.95 19.27 2.73
C PHE A 51 -10.81 18.90 3.67
N MET A 52 -10.15 19.89 4.26
CA MET A 52 -9.00 19.66 5.14
C MET A 52 -9.40 18.94 6.42
N SER A 53 -10.56 19.26 6.96
CA SER A 53 -11.14 18.60 8.12
C SER A 53 -11.46 17.14 7.81
N VAL A 54 -12.17 16.87 6.71
CA VAL A 54 -12.48 15.49 6.28
C VAL A 54 -11.21 14.70 5.96
N TYR A 55 -10.23 15.32 5.30
CA TYR A 55 -8.96 14.69 4.97
C TYR A 55 -8.18 14.31 6.24
N ASN A 56 -8.08 15.22 7.20
CA ASN A 56 -7.40 14.95 8.47
C ASN A 56 -8.12 13.86 9.26
N GLU A 57 -9.45 13.87 9.29
CA GLU A 57 -10.26 12.79 9.91
C GLU A 57 -10.00 11.44 9.24
N THR A 58 -9.95 11.40 7.91
CA THR A 58 -9.62 10.21 7.12
C THR A 58 -8.23 9.67 7.45
N VAL A 59 -7.22 10.55 7.57
CA VAL A 59 -5.85 10.15 7.97
C VAL A 59 -5.85 9.59 9.40
N GLN A 60 -6.58 10.23 10.33
CA GLN A 60 -6.69 9.72 11.70
C GLN A 60 -7.44 8.39 11.77
N GLU A 61 -8.47 8.18 10.95
CA GLU A 61 -9.18 6.91 10.82
C GLU A 61 -8.23 5.78 10.40
N ALA A 62 -7.39 6.01 9.38
CA ALA A 62 -6.39 5.05 8.95
C ALA A 62 -5.37 4.73 10.05
N LEU A 63 -4.84 5.76 10.73
CA LEU A 63 -3.89 5.59 11.84
C LEU A 63 -4.49 4.82 13.02
N ASN A 64 -5.75 5.10 13.37
CA ASN A 64 -6.48 4.36 14.41
C ASN A 64 -6.69 2.90 14.01
N SER A 65 -7.04 2.65 12.75
CA SER A 65 -7.20 1.31 12.22
C SER A 65 -5.90 0.50 12.31
N LEU A 66 -4.73 1.09 12.01
CA LEU A 66 -3.44 0.41 12.19
C LEU A 66 -3.16 0.03 13.66
N ARG A 67 -3.53 0.90 14.61
CA ARG A 67 -3.43 0.60 16.05
C ARG A 67 -4.37 -0.55 16.45
N ASP A 68 -5.55 -0.59 15.86
CA ASP A 68 -6.53 -1.65 16.12
C ASP A 68 -6.12 -2.98 15.49
N ILE A 69 -5.48 -2.98 14.31
CA ILE A 69 -4.83 -4.18 13.76
C ILE A 69 -3.84 -4.75 14.79
N PHE A 70 -2.93 -3.92 15.32
CA PHE A 70 -1.98 -4.38 16.33
C PHE A 70 -2.69 -5.05 17.53
N LYS A 71 -3.72 -4.42 18.08
CA LYS A 71 -4.50 -4.97 19.20
C LYS A 71 -5.17 -6.29 18.82
N PHE A 72 -5.77 -6.36 17.65
CA PHE A 72 -6.55 -7.53 17.23
C PHE A 72 -5.68 -8.73 16.91
N ILE A 73 -4.46 -8.50 16.40
CA ILE A 73 -3.44 -9.55 16.25
C ILE A 73 -2.98 -10.04 17.62
N ARG A 74 -2.61 -9.12 18.53
CA ARG A 74 -2.17 -9.44 19.90
C ARG A 74 -3.23 -10.21 20.68
N ASP A 75 -4.49 -9.82 20.54
CA ASP A 75 -5.62 -10.40 21.28
C ASP A 75 -6.24 -11.60 20.53
N GLU A 76 -5.60 -12.08 19.46
CA GLU A 76 -6.02 -13.23 18.65
C GLU A 76 -7.49 -13.18 18.19
N LYS A 77 -7.99 -11.97 17.91
CA LYS A 77 -9.36 -11.77 17.42
C LYS A 77 -9.60 -12.58 16.16
N ASN A 78 -10.78 -13.21 16.05
CA ASN A 78 -11.13 -13.94 14.83
C ASN A 78 -11.24 -12.98 13.63
N THR A 79 -11.00 -13.51 12.44
CA THR A 79 -10.91 -12.73 11.20
C THR A 79 -12.23 -12.05 10.86
N LYS A 80 -13.36 -12.75 10.99
CA LYS A 80 -14.67 -12.21 10.61
C LYS A 80 -15.03 -10.98 11.44
N ASP A 81 -14.87 -11.05 12.75
CA ASP A 81 -15.14 -9.94 13.65
C ASP A 81 -14.19 -8.77 13.40
N SER A 82 -12.91 -9.07 13.10
CA SER A 82 -11.91 -8.06 12.78
C SER A 82 -12.26 -7.31 11.50
N LEU A 83 -12.55 -8.02 10.41
CA LEU A 83 -12.96 -7.43 9.14
C LEU A 83 -14.31 -6.71 9.25
N SER A 84 -15.24 -7.20 10.08
CA SER A 84 -16.49 -6.50 10.36
C SER A 84 -16.25 -5.18 11.09
N TYR A 85 -15.34 -5.17 12.07
CA TYR A 85 -14.95 -3.96 12.79
C TYR A 85 -14.29 -2.93 11.88
N PHE A 86 -13.43 -3.37 10.96
CA PHE A 86 -12.81 -2.49 9.95
C PHE A 86 -13.77 -2.03 8.84
N GLY A 87 -15.06 -2.37 8.92
CA GLY A 87 -16.08 -1.92 7.98
C GLY A 87 -16.10 -2.68 6.66
N CYS A 88 -15.40 -3.81 6.52
CA CYS A 88 -15.31 -4.55 5.26
C CYS A 88 -16.66 -5.17 4.83
N TYR A 89 -17.60 -5.37 5.76
CA TYR A 89 -18.91 -5.96 5.51
C TYR A 89 -20.06 -4.94 5.43
N ALA A 90 -19.87 -3.73 5.98
CA ALA A 90 -20.96 -2.77 6.08
C ALA A 90 -21.25 -2.12 4.71
N PRO A 91 -22.51 -2.04 4.24
CA PRO A 91 -22.82 -1.53 2.91
C PRO A 91 -22.30 -0.12 2.61
N SER A 92 -22.16 0.73 3.65
CA SER A 92 -21.68 2.11 3.54
C SER A 92 -20.16 2.24 3.39
N THR A 93 -19.40 1.21 3.78
CA THR A 93 -17.92 1.26 3.84
C THR A 93 -17.25 0.11 3.11
N LYS A 94 -17.99 -0.94 2.75
CA LYS A 94 -17.53 -2.03 1.90
C LYS A 94 -17.06 -1.45 0.56
N GLY A 95 -15.83 -1.79 0.18
CA GLY A 95 -15.21 -1.25 -1.03
C GLY A 95 -14.68 0.18 -0.90
N SER A 96 -14.74 0.76 0.31
CA SER A 96 -14.05 2.04 0.57
C SER A 96 -12.54 1.81 0.55
N GLY A 97 -11.80 2.82 0.09
CA GLY A 97 -10.35 2.77 0.05
C GLY A 97 -9.72 2.46 1.42
N ILE A 98 -10.32 2.94 2.51
CA ILE A 98 -9.81 2.68 3.87
C ILE A 98 -10.10 1.23 4.28
N SER A 99 -11.37 0.80 4.31
CA SER A 99 -11.73 -0.54 4.79
C SER A 99 -11.07 -1.65 3.99
N THR A 100 -10.98 -1.48 2.67
CA THR A 100 -10.34 -2.48 1.77
C THR A 100 -8.84 -2.57 2.04
N VAL A 101 -8.13 -1.44 2.13
CA VAL A 101 -6.67 -1.42 2.41
C VAL A 101 -6.38 -1.96 3.81
N ILE A 102 -7.13 -1.51 4.83
CA ILE A 102 -6.97 -1.98 6.21
C ILE A 102 -7.25 -3.48 6.33
N GLY A 103 -8.28 -3.99 5.65
CA GLY A 103 -8.57 -5.43 5.58
C GLY A 103 -7.41 -6.23 4.95
N GLY A 104 -6.84 -5.73 3.85
CA GLY A 104 -5.68 -6.34 3.21
C GLY A 104 -4.44 -6.37 4.10
N ILE A 105 -4.11 -5.24 4.76
CA ILE A 105 -3.00 -5.15 5.72
C ILE A 105 -3.22 -6.11 6.90
N TYR A 106 -4.43 -6.15 7.45
CA TYR A 106 -4.77 -7.04 8.56
C TYR A 106 -4.53 -8.50 8.21
N LEU A 107 -5.03 -8.98 7.06
CA LEU A 107 -4.86 -10.37 6.63
C LEU A 107 -3.40 -10.70 6.31
N ALA A 108 -2.69 -9.77 5.65
CA ALA A 108 -1.26 -9.93 5.36
C ALA A 108 -0.45 -10.11 6.65
N ILE A 109 -0.71 -9.30 7.67
CA ILE A 109 -0.03 -9.39 8.96
C ILE A 109 -0.49 -10.61 9.75
N LYS A 110 -1.78 -10.94 9.78
CA LYS A 110 -2.31 -12.07 10.56
C LYS A 110 -1.71 -13.39 10.11
N HIS A 111 -1.52 -13.54 8.80
CA HIS A 111 -1.10 -14.78 8.18
C HIS A 111 0.23 -14.66 7.46
N TYR A 112 1.10 -13.71 7.88
CA TYR A 112 2.38 -13.51 7.19
C TYR A 112 3.18 -14.82 7.13
N GLN A 113 3.17 -15.64 8.17
CA GLN A 113 3.84 -16.95 8.22
C GLN A 113 3.14 -18.06 7.40
N THR A 114 1.88 -17.85 7.03
CA THR A 114 1.07 -18.78 6.23
C THR A 114 0.41 -18.05 5.05
N PRO A 115 1.21 -17.62 4.06
CA PRO A 115 0.77 -16.83 2.93
C PRO A 115 -0.55 -17.22 2.26
N GLU A 116 -0.70 -18.51 1.96
CA GLU A 116 -1.88 -19.00 1.27
C GLU A 116 -3.15 -18.73 2.08
N LYS A 117 -3.05 -18.85 3.40
CA LYS A 117 -4.17 -18.61 4.32
C LYS A 117 -4.65 -17.16 4.29
N ALA A 118 -3.76 -16.20 4.07
CA ALA A 118 -4.15 -14.79 3.94
C ALA A 118 -5.09 -14.58 2.76
N ILE A 119 -4.76 -15.18 1.60
CA ILE A 119 -5.57 -15.10 0.39
C ILE A 119 -6.86 -15.88 0.56
N LEU A 120 -6.78 -17.11 1.09
CA LEU A 120 -7.94 -17.95 1.33
C LEU A 120 -8.94 -17.28 2.28
N GLU A 121 -8.49 -16.62 3.34
CA GLU A 121 -9.40 -15.89 4.24
C GLU A 121 -10.00 -14.65 3.59
N ALA A 122 -9.25 -13.95 2.70
CA ALA A 122 -9.79 -12.83 1.93
C ALA A 122 -10.93 -13.28 0.99
N VAL A 123 -10.68 -14.30 0.16
CA VAL A 123 -11.65 -14.75 -0.86
C VAL A 123 -12.86 -15.47 -0.25
N ASN A 124 -12.68 -16.12 0.91
CA ASN A 124 -13.79 -16.77 1.63
C ASN A 124 -14.58 -15.82 2.55
N SER A 125 -14.20 -14.55 2.65
CA SER A 125 -14.95 -13.53 3.39
C SER A 125 -16.15 -13.01 2.58
N ILE A 126 -17.07 -13.93 2.23
CA ILE A 126 -18.22 -13.64 1.38
C ILE A 126 -19.03 -12.48 1.96
N GLY A 127 -19.29 -11.48 1.12
CA GLY A 127 -19.99 -10.26 1.52
C GLY A 127 -19.06 -9.06 1.69
N THR A 128 -17.74 -9.22 1.67
CA THR A 128 -16.78 -8.12 1.56
C THR A 128 -16.42 -7.81 0.10
N ASP A 129 -15.51 -6.85 -0.09
CA ASP A 129 -14.79 -6.56 -1.35
C ASP A 129 -13.62 -7.54 -1.50
N THR A 130 -13.95 -8.80 -1.77
CA THR A 130 -13.05 -9.95 -1.60
C THR A 130 -11.84 -9.91 -2.53
N ASP A 131 -12.04 -9.50 -3.77
CA ASP A 131 -11.01 -9.40 -4.81
C ASP A 131 -10.01 -8.29 -4.49
N SER A 132 -10.48 -7.10 -4.14
CA SER A 132 -9.58 -5.99 -3.79
C SER A 132 -8.82 -6.27 -2.49
N ILE A 133 -9.48 -6.82 -1.47
CA ILE A 133 -8.81 -7.22 -0.22
C ILE A 133 -7.75 -8.30 -0.48
N ALA A 134 -8.07 -9.31 -1.29
CA ALA A 134 -7.13 -10.37 -1.66
C ALA A 134 -5.94 -9.82 -2.46
N ALA A 135 -6.17 -8.87 -3.36
CA ALA A 135 -5.11 -8.20 -4.12
C ALA A 135 -4.15 -7.43 -3.21
N PHE A 136 -4.66 -6.65 -2.23
CA PHE A 136 -3.81 -5.98 -1.24
C PHE A 136 -3.04 -6.96 -0.36
N ALA A 137 -3.72 -7.99 0.17
CA ALA A 137 -3.07 -8.99 1.02
C ALA A 137 -1.97 -9.73 0.26
N GLY A 138 -2.25 -10.15 -0.98
CA GLY A 138 -1.31 -10.87 -1.84
C GLY A 138 -0.14 -10.01 -2.31
N GLY A 139 -0.38 -8.74 -2.64
CA GLY A 139 0.71 -7.82 -2.98
C GLY A 139 1.67 -7.62 -1.80
N LEU A 140 1.15 -7.39 -0.58
CA LEU A 140 1.97 -7.21 0.62
C LEU A 140 2.77 -8.47 0.98
N ILE A 141 2.12 -9.63 0.93
CA ILE A 141 2.78 -10.91 1.20
C ILE A 141 3.81 -11.25 0.12
N GLY A 142 3.49 -11.01 -1.16
CA GLY A 142 4.40 -11.20 -2.29
C GLY A 142 5.57 -10.21 -2.32
N CYS A 143 5.50 -9.09 -1.59
CA CYS A 143 6.68 -8.26 -1.33
C CYS A 143 7.54 -8.82 -0.19
N LEU A 144 6.90 -9.45 0.81
CA LEU A 144 7.59 -10.00 1.98
C LEU A 144 8.34 -11.30 1.65
N TYR A 145 7.80 -12.09 0.73
CA TYR A 145 8.38 -13.34 0.27
C TYR A 145 8.73 -13.20 -1.21
N GLU A 146 9.89 -13.71 -1.62
CA GLU A 146 10.27 -13.74 -3.04
C GLU A 146 9.34 -14.65 -3.87
N THR A 147 9.67 -14.88 -5.14
CA THR A 147 8.81 -15.58 -6.12
C THR A 147 8.41 -17.02 -5.75
N ASP A 148 9.11 -17.65 -4.80
CA ASP A 148 8.91 -19.05 -4.40
C ASP A 148 7.67 -19.28 -3.51
N ILE A 149 6.90 -18.24 -3.22
CA ILE A 149 5.68 -18.30 -2.41
C ILE A 149 4.42 -18.73 -3.17
N ILE A 150 4.40 -18.54 -4.50
CA ILE A 150 3.19 -18.80 -5.28
C ILE A 150 3.05 -20.32 -5.45
N ALA A 151 2.05 -20.88 -4.77
CA ALA A 151 1.73 -22.29 -4.84
C ALA A 151 1.51 -22.73 -6.30
N ASP A 152 2.00 -23.93 -6.65
CA ASP A 152 1.92 -24.43 -8.04
C ASP A 152 0.50 -24.41 -8.60
N HIS A 153 -0.49 -24.65 -7.74
CA HIS A 153 -1.90 -24.68 -8.12
C HIS A 153 -2.49 -23.30 -8.44
N TRP A 154 -1.77 -22.20 -8.18
CA TRP A 154 -2.15 -20.82 -8.53
C TRP A 154 -1.46 -20.29 -9.79
N LYS A 155 -0.51 -21.03 -10.38
CA LYS A 155 0.25 -20.60 -11.56
C LYS A 155 -0.59 -20.43 -12.83
N GLY A 156 -1.82 -20.97 -12.85
CA GLY A 156 -2.75 -20.86 -13.97
C GLY A 156 -3.56 -19.56 -14.04
N VAL A 157 -3.20 -18.54 -13.26
CA VAL A 157 -3.87 -17.23 -13.32
C VAL A 157 -3.70 -16.59 -14.70
N GLN A 158 -4.75 -15.90 -15.16
CA GLN A 158 -4.71 -15.16 -16.42
C GLN A 158 -3.55 -14.13 -16.40
N ASP A 159 -2.88 -13.97 -17.55
CA ASP A 159 -1.81 -13.00 -17.77
C ASP A 159 -0.57 -13.18 -16.86
N SER A 160 -0.35 -14.39 -16.34
CA SER A 160 0.79 -14.69 -15.43
C SER A 160 2.16 -14.33 -16.03
N GLU A 161 2.38 -14.64 -17.32
CA GLU A 161 3.60 -14.28 -18.04
C GLU A 161 3.79 -12.76 -18.12
N TYR A 162 2.73 -12.04 -18.48
CA TYR A 162 2.75 -10.57 -18.55
C TYR A 162 3.00 -9.93 -17.18
N LEU A 163 2.33 -10.41 -16.12
CA LEU A 163 2.56 -9.93 -14.76
C LEU A 163 4.01 -10.14 -14.31
N ASN A 164 4.61 -11.27 -14.67
CA ASN A 164 6.01 -11.56 -14.39
C ASN A 164 6.96 -10.62 -15.15
N GLU A 165 6.70 -10.36 -16.43
CA GLU A 165 7.49 -9.38 -17.21
C GLU A 165 7.41 -7.97 -16.61
N ILE A 166 6.22 -7.51 -16.21
CA ILE A 166 6.05 -6.22 -15.54
C ILE A 166 6.81 -6.16 -14.22
N ALA A 167 6.75 -7.23 -13.40
CA ALA A 167 7.48 -7.29 -12.14
C ALA A 167 9.01 -7.19 -12.35
N LEU A 168 9.54 -7.88 -13.37
CA LEU A 168 10.97 -7.80 -13.73
C LEU A 168 11.36 -6.39 -14.19
N ASN A 169 10.57 -5.78 -15.07
CA ASN A 169 10.81 -4.42 -15.55
C ASN A 169 10.82 -3.39 -14.41
N LEU A 170 9.84 -3.47 -13.49
CA LEU A 170 9.79 -2.61 -12.32
C LEU A 170 10.98 -2.81 -11.39
N TYR A 171 11.42 -4.06 -11.21
CA TYR A 171 12.63 -4.37 -10.46
C TYR A 171 13.87 -3.73 -11.10
N GLU A 172 14.05 -3.86 -12.42
CA GLU A 172 15.19 -3.25 -13.13
C GLU A 172 15.22 -1.72 -12.99
N ILE A 173 14.08 -1.05 -13.14
CA ILE A 173 13.96 0.40 -12.93
C ILE A 173 14.39 0.78 -11.51
N SER A 174 13.89 0.07 -10.49
CA SER A 174 14.23 0.35 -9.09
C SER A 174 15.72 0.21 -8.79
N GLN A 175 16.40 -0.72 -9.48
CA GLN A 175 17.84 -0.94 -9.34
C GLN A 175 18.66 0.14 -10.06
N GLN A 176 18.18 0.65 -11.19
CA GLN A 176 18.84 1.75 -11.91
C GLN A 176 18.74 3.07 -11.14
N GLU A 177 17.57 3.43 -10.62
CA GLU A 177 17.40 4.61 -9.75
C GLU A 177 18.29 4.52 -8.49
N SER A 178 18.45 3.30 -7.96
CA SER A 178 19.34 3.02 -6.82
C SER A 178 20.83 3.17 -7.14
N ASN A 179 21.22 3.02 -8.41
CA ASN A 179 22.60 3.19 -8.87
C ASN A 179 22.89 4.64 -9.26
N ASP A 180 21.94 5.35 -9.88
CA ASP A 180 22.06 6.78 -10.19
C ASP A 180 22.11 7.63 -8.91
N SER A 181 21.35 7.25 -7.88
CA SER A 181 21.42 7.90 -6.56
C SER A 181 22.78 7.72 -5.86
N ARG A 182 23.57 6.70 -6.24
CA ARG A 182 24.94 6.48 -5.73
C ARG A 182 26.01 7.16 -6.58
N ASN A 183 25.71 7.51 -7.83
CA ASN A 183 26.65 8.11 -8.79
C ASN A 183 26.57 9.65 -8.88
N ASN A 184 25.80 10.32 -8.02
CA ASN A 184 25.76 11.79 -7.94
C ASN A 184 27.00 12.42 -7.26
N GLN A 185 28.19 12.01 -7.69
CA GLN A 185 29.42 12.81 -7.69
C GLN A 185 30.08 12.82 -9.09
N VAL A 186 29.27 12.85 -10.15
CA VAL A 186 29.81 13.05 -11.51
C VAL A 186 29.56 14.50 -11.92
N GLU A 187 30.66 15.26 -12.02
CA GLU A 187 30.73 16.57 -12.65
C GLU A 187 30.03 16.55 -14.02
N LEU A 188 28.96 17.34 -14.14
CA LEU A 188 28.36 17.66 -15.42
C LEU A 188 29.33 18.58 -16.20
N ASN A 189 30.23 17.97 -16.97
CA ASN A 189 31.08 18.68 -17.91
C ASN A 189 30.23 19.05 -19.14
N ILE A 190 29.44 20.11 -19.02
CA ILE A 190 28.65 20.65 -20.13
C ILE A 190 29.63 21.29 -21.12
N LYS A 191 29.98 20.56 -22.18
CA LYS A 191 30.62 21.18 -23.34
C LYS A 191 29.66 22.19 -23.95
N SER A 192 30.07 23.45 -23.93
CA SER A 192 29.38 24.58 -24.55
C SER A 192 29.20 24.34 -26.05
N LEU A 193 28.00 24.61 -26.58
CA LEU A 193 27.61 24.47 -27.99
C LEU A 193 28.23 25.53 -28.93
N ASN A 194 29.24 26.29 -28.49
CA ASN A 194 29.84 27.36 -29.28
C ASN A 194 31.11 26.98 -30.07
N GLU A 195 31.43 25.70 -30.21
CA GLU A 195 32.56 25.25 -31.05
C GLU A 195 32.13 24.58 -32.36
N ILE A 196 31.03 25.04 -32.96
CA ILE A 196 30.71 24.75 -34.36
C ILE A 196 30.46 26.06 -35.11
N ALA A 197 31.53 26.82 -35.32
CA ALA A 197 31.73 27.72 -36.46
C ALA A 197 33.08 28.45 -36.36
N SER A 198 34.12 27.89 -36.97
CA SER A 198 35.14 28.60 -37.76
C SER A 198 36.08 27.59 -38.41
#